data_AF-A0A6W0M651-F1
#
_entry.id   AF-A0A6W0M651-F1
#
_cell.length_a   1.000
_cell.length_b   1.000
_cell.length_c   1.000
_cell.angle_alpha   90.00
_cell.angle_beta   90.00
_cell.angle_gamma   90.00
#
_symmetry.space_group_name_H-M   'P 1'
#
loop_
_entity.id
_entity.type
_entity.pdbx_description
1 polymer ?
#
loop_
_entity_poly.entity_id
_entity_poly.type
_entity_poly.pdbx_seq_one_letter_code
_entity_poly.pdbx_strand_id
1 'polypeptide(L)'
;MLLTRALSNEKEIRWVGSSLEDLLAFPITIRKAVGYQLHKIQYGIEPDDWKPFSEIGAGVNEIRIRDNNGIYRVMYVAKFEEALYVLHSFQKQTQQTSQHDKNIARTRYNRVVQQRRNSL
;
A
#
# COMPACT_ATOMS: atom_id res chain seq x y z
N MET A 1 -33.70 -1.57 14.10
CA MET A 1 -33.26 -2.71 13.27
C MET A 1 -31.74 -2.65 13.16
N LEU A 2 -31.05 -3.12 14.19
CA LEU A 2 -29.59 -3.17 14.31
C LEU A 2 -29.11 -4.49 13.72
N LEU A 3 -28.68 -4.49 12.45
CA LEU A 3 -28.27 -5.73 11.78
C LEU A 3 -27.22 -5.46 10.71
N THR A 4 -26.10 -4.79 11.03
CA THR A 4 -24.90 -4.76 10.15
C THR A 4 -23.64 -4.19 10.84
N ARG A 5 -23.30 -4.62 12.06
CA ARG A 5 -22.00 -4.24 12.67
C ARG A 5 -21.13 -5.42 13.10
N ALA A 6 -21.50 -6.63 12.69
CA ALA A 6 -20.60 -7.76 12.61
C ALA A 6 -20.73 -8.30 11.18
N LEU A 7 -19.62 -8.45 10.46
CA LEU A 7 -19.42 -9.00 9.09
C LEU A 7 -18.78 -8.07 8.03
N SER A 8 -17.79 -7.26 8.40
CA SER A 8 -16.58 -7.15 7.56
C SER A 8 -15.36 -6.83 8.43
N ASN A 9 -14.56 -7.86 8.74
CA ASN A 9 -13.22 -7.71 9.34
C ASN A 9 -12.19 -7.18 8.31
N GLU A 10 -12.66 -6.42 7.31
CA GLU A 10 -11.87 -5.97 6.18
C GLU A 10 -11.37 -4.55 6.49
N LYS A 11 -10.05 -4.36 6.56
CA LYS A 11 -9.49 -3.01 6.68
C LYS A 11 -9.85 -2.18 5.44
N GLU A 12 -10.37 -0.99 5.65
CA GLU A 12 -10.57 -0.01 4.59
C GLU A 12 -9.22 0.29 3.90
N ILE A 13 -9.19 0.29 2.57
CA ILE A 13 -8.02 0.80 1.85
C ILE A 13 -8.13 2.32 1.73
N ARG A 14 -7.12 3.02 2.26
CA ARG A 14 -6.96 4.46 2.11
C ARG A 14 -5.79 4.76 1.20
N TRP A 15 -6.11 5.29 0.02
CA TRP A 15 -5.13 5.73 -0.97
C TRP A 15 -4.59 7.11 -0.60
N VAL A 16 -3.27 7.24 -0.48
CA VAL A 16 -2.62 8.50 -0.09
C VAL A 16 -2.00 9.17 -1.31
N GLY A 17 -2.29 10.46 -1.52
CA GLY A 17 -1.78 11.21 -2.67
C GLY A 17 -2.27 10.59 -3.99
N SER A 18 -1.38 10.47 -4.97
CA SER A 18 -1.70 9.88 -6.29
C SER A 18 -1.61 8.35 -6.34
N SER A 19 -1.50 7.66 -5.19
CA SER A 19 -1.15 6.24 -5.18
C SER A 19 -2.15 5.32 -5.90
N LEU A 20 -3.41 5.71 -5.99
CA LEU A 20 -4.43 5.00 -6.77
C LEU A 20 -4.25 5.28 -8.26
N GLU A 21 -4.07 6.53 -8.64
CA GLU A 21 -3.83 6.95 -10.02
C GLU A 21 -2.56 6.28 -10.58
N ASP A 22 -1.48 6.27 -9.79
CA ASP A 22 -0.22 5.62 -10.12
C ASP A 22 -0.43 4.10 -10.33
N LEU A 23 -1.25 3.45 -9.49
CA LEU A 23 -1.62 2.04 -9.66
C LEU A 23 -2.44 1.83 -10.93
N LEU A 24 -3.42 2.70 -11.19
CA LEU A 24 -4.33 2.57 -12.32
C LEU A 24 -3.60 2.71 -13.67
N ALA A 25 -2.43 3.36 -13.68
CA ALA A 25 -1.53 3.43 -14.83
C ALA A 25 -0.77 2.12 -15.12
N PHE A 26 -0.78 1.14 -14.21
CA PHE A 26 -0.15 -0.16 -14.47
C PHE A 26 -0.91 -1.00 -15.52
N PRO A 27 -0.22 -1.95 -16.17
CA PRO A 27 -0.88 -2.95 -17.01
C PRO A 27 -2.00 -3.68 -16.26
N ILE A 28 -3.08 -4.05 -16.96
CA ILE A 28 -4.26 -4.65 -16.34
C ILE A 28 -3.95 -5.93 -15.53
N THR A 29 -3.00 -6.74 -15.99
CA THR A 29 -2.53 -7.95 -15.29
C THR A 29 -1.92 -7.61 -13.93
N ILE A 30 -1.08 -6.58 -13.88
CA ILE A 30 -0.45 -6.08 -12.67
C ILE A 30 -1.49 -5.48 -11.72
N ARG A 31 -2.45 -4.69 -12.24
CA ARG A 31 -3.53 -4.12 -11.42
C ARG A 31 -4.34 -5.19 -10.71
N LYS A 32 -4.73 -6.25 -11.44
CA LYS A 32 -5.44 -7.40 -10.86
C LYS A 32 -4.60 -8.11 -9.80
N ALA A 33 -3.31 -8.34 -10.08
CA ALA A 33 -2.40 -8.96 -9.13
C ALA A 33 -2.26 -8.11 -7.85
N VAL A 34 -2.02 -6.80 -7.96
CA VAL A 34 -1.96 -5.91 -6.79
C VAL A 34 -3.29 -5.93 -6.03
N GLY A 35 -4.43 -5.82 -6.72
CA GLY A 35 -5.75 -5.81 -6.09
C GLY A 35 -5.98 -7.07 -5.26
N TYR A 36 -5.59 -8.24 -5.77
CA TYR A 36 -5.64 -9.49 -5.01
C TYR A 36 -4.74 -9.47 -3.77
N GLN A 37 -3.51 -8.97 -3.88
CA GLN A 37 -2.61 -8.86 -2.72
C GLN A 37 -3.11 -7.87 -1.67
N LEU A 38 -3.66 -6.73 -2.09
CA LEU A 38 -4.28 -5.76 -1.17
C LEU A 38 -5.48 -6.36 -0.46
N HIS A 39 -6.35 -7.08 -1.19
CA HIS A 39 -7.48 -7.80 -0.61
C HIS A 39 -7.03 -8.78 0.48
N LYS A 40 -5.95 -9.56 0.27
CA LYS A 40 -5.37 -10.40 1.34
C LYS A 40 -5.03 -9.58 2.60
N ILE A 41 -4.33 -8.45 2.43
CA ILE A 41 -3.92 -7.59 3.56
C ILE A 41 -5.14 -7.03 4.30
N GLN A 42 -6.22 -6.70 3.59
CA GLN A 42 -7.43 -6.19 4.23
C GLN A 42 -8.02 -7.20 5.24
N TYR A 43 -7.84 -8.50 5.02
CA TYR A 43 -8.24 -9.58 5.94
C TYR A 43 -7.11 -10.04 6.88
N GLY A 44 -6.02 -9.28 6.99
CA GLY A 44 -4.89 -9.62 7.86
C GLY A 44 -4.03 -10.77 7.33
N ILE A 45 -4.18 -11.14 6.06
CA ILE A 45 -3.37 -12.17 5.41
C ILE A 45 -2.19 -11.49 4.71
N GLU A 46 -0.98 -12.04 4.90
CA GLU A 46 0.21 -11.51 4.23
C GLU A 46 0.15 -11.67 2.69
N PRO A 47 0.68 -10.71 1.93
CA PRO A 47 0.90 -10.89 0.49
C PRO A 47 1.82 -12.07 0.18
N ASP A 48 1.77 -12.56 -1.05
CA ASP A 48 2.61 -13.68 -1.48
C ASP A 48 4.09 -13.28 -1.60
N ASP A 49 4.37 -12.08 -2.12
CA ASP A 49 5.72 -11.55 -2.26
C ASP A 49 5.77 -10.09 -1.74
N TRP A 50 6.41 -9.92 -0.58
CA TRP A 50 6.59 -8.64 0.06
C TRP A 50 7.87 -8.59 0.89
N LYS A 51 8.23 -7.39 1.36
CA LYS A 51 9.26 -7.20 2.38
C LYS A 51 9.00 -5.97 3.25
N PRO A 52 9.54 -5.94 4.49
CA PRO A 52 9.61 -4.70 5.25
C PRO A 52 10.40 -3.61 4.51
N PHE A 53 9.95 -2.36 4.63
CA PHE A 53 10.62 -1.17 4.11
C PHE A 53 10.68 -0.09 5.20
N SER A 54 11.33 -0.43 6.31
CA SER A 54 11.41 0.39 7.53
C SER A 54 12.11 1.73 7.35
N GLU A 55 12.93 1.90 6.30
CA GLU A 55 13.60 3.17 5.96
C GLU A 55 12.60 4.32 5.75
N ILE A 56 11.37 4.03 5.31
CA ILE A 56 10.33 5.05 5.11
C ILE A 56 9.64 5.40 6.43
N GLY A 57 9.36 4.39 7.25
CA GLY A 57 8.64 4.53 8.50
C GLY A 57 8.32 3.18 9.13
N ALA A 58 8.03 3.19 10.42
CA ALA A 58 7.71 1.96 11.15
C ALA A 58 6.48 1.25 10.56
N GLY A 59 6.61 -0.04 10.24
CA GLY A 59 5.54 -0.87 9.67
C GLY A 59 5.18 -0.55 8.21
N VAL A 60 6.01 0.22 7.51
CA VAL A 60 5.91 0.34 6.05
C VAL A 60 6.45 -0.94 5.42
N ASN A 61 5.68 -1.52 4.51
CA ASN A 61 5.98 -2.73 3.77
C ASN A 61 5.86 -2.46 2.26
N GLU A 62 6.51 -3.30 1.45
CA GLU A 62 6.51 -3.22 -0.01
C GLU A 62 6.00 -4.54 -0.60
N ILE A 63 4.88 -4.51 -1.34
CA ILE A 63 4.46 -5.62 -2.22
C ILE A 63 5.34 -5.61 -3.46
N ARG A 64 5.79 -6.79 -3.89
CA ARG A 64 6.67 -6.96 -5.04
C ARG A 64 5.96 -7.79 -6.10
N ILE A 65 5.73 -7.19 -7.27
CA ILE A 65 5.17 -7.89 -8.42
C ILE A 65 6.12 -7.70 -9.61
N ARG A 66 6.27 -8.74 -10.42
CA ARG A 66 7.03 -8.68 -11.67
C ARG A 66 6.30 -9.49 -12.74
N ASP A 67 6.36 -9.02 -13.96
CA ASP A 67 5.96 -9.77 -15.14
C ASP A 67 6.92 -9.44 -16.30
N ASN A 68 6.55 -9.85 -17.52
CA ASN A 68 7.33 -9.56 -18.72
C ASN A 68 7.38 -8.06 -19.06
N ASN A 69 6.48 -7.25 -18.52
CA ASN A 69 6.38 -5.82 -18.79
C ASN A 69 7.14 -4.96 -17.76
N GLY A 70 7.53 -5.53 -16.62
CA GLY A 70 8.41 -4.84 -15.69
C GLY A 70 8.34 -5.33 -14.25
N ILE A 71 8.87 -4.48 -13.37
CA ILE A 71 9.00 -4.72 -11.93
C ILE A 71 8.19 -3.64 -11.22
N TYR A 72 7.11 -4.03 -10.54
CA TYR A 72 6.14 -3.12 -9.93
C TYR A 72 6.16 -3.24 -8.41
N ARG A 73 6.02 -2.11 -7.72
CA ARG A 73 6.04 -2.05 -6.26
C ARG A 73 4.87 -1.23 -5.75
N VAL A 74 4.33 -1.68 -4.63
CA VAL A 74 3.27 -0.97 -3.89
C VAL A 74 3.68 -0.90 -2.44
N MET A 75 3.95 0.32 -1.97
CA MET A 75 4.30 0.59 -0.57
C MET A 75 3.03 0.87 0.23
N TYR A 76 2.92 0.23 1.38
CA TYR A 76 1.75 0.32 2.25
C TYR A 76 2.11 0.28 3.73
N VAL A 77 1.17 0.69 4.59
CA VAL A 77 1.23 0.48 6.04
C VAL A 77 -0.11 -0.05 6.54
N ALA A 78 -0.07 -1.23 7.17
CA ALA A 78 -1.26 -1.94 7.67
C ALA A 78 -1.30 -2.07 9.20
N LYS A 79 -0.33 -1.49 9.92
CA LYS A 79 -0.24 -1.61 11.39
C LYS A 79 -1.31 -0.84 12.15
N PHE A 80 -1.98 0.11 11.49
CA PHE A 80 -3.00 0.96 12.08
C PHE A 80 -4.34 0.24 12.02
N GLU A 81 -5.08 0.20 13.14
CA GLU A 81 -6.31 -0.60 13.25
C GLU A 81 -7.36 -0.18 12.23
N GLU A 82 -7.48 1.12 11.95
CA GLU A 82 -8.59 1.66 11.17
C GLU A 82 -8.48 1.46 9.66
N ALA A 83 -7.28 1.27 9.10
CA ALA A 83 -7.10 1.21 7.65
C ALA A 83 -5.76 0.59 7.19
N LEU A 84 -5.80 0.08 5.96
CA LEU A 84 -4.64 -0.21 5.12
C LEU A 84 -4.33 1.04 4.29
N TYR A 85 -3.23 1.73 4.59
CA TYR A 85 -2.83 2.90 3.82
C TYR A 85 -1.90 2.51 2.68
N VAL A 86 -2.29 2.77 1.44
CA VAL A 86 -1.40 2.65 0.28
C VAL A 86 -0.70 3.98 0.08
N LEU A 87 0.63 3.97 0.19
CA LEU A 87 1.46 5.16 0.19
C LEU A 87 1.91 5.49 -1.24
N HIS A 88 2.35 4.51 -2.01
CA HIS A 88 2.92 4.76 -3.34
C HIS A 88 2.90 3.50 -4.19
N SER A 89 2.56 3.65 -5.47
CA SER A 89 2.60 2.60 -6.47
C SER A 89 3.54 3.07 -7.58
N PHE A 90 4.54 2.28 -7.95
CA PHE A 90 5.50 2.66 -8.99
C PHE A 90 6.09 1.46 -9.74
N GLN A 91 6.56 1.70 -10.96
CA GLN A 91 7.35 0.74 -11.74
C GLN A 91 8.84 1.06 -11.56
N LYS A 92 9.62 0.07 -11.12
CA LYS A 92 11.07 0.20 -10.98
C LYS A 92 11.74 0.14 -12.34
N GLN A 93 12.72 1.03 -12.51
CA GLN A 93 13.66 1.01 -13.64
C GLN A 93 15.02 0.42 -13.27
N THR A 94 15.33 0.31 -11.97
CA THR A 94 16.62 -0.15 -11.46
C THR A 94 16.45 -1.17 -10.33
N GLN A 95 17.55 -1.78 -9.89
CA GLN A 95 17.51 -2.78 -8.80
C GLN A 95 17.15 -2.18 -7.45
N GLN A 96 17.60 -0.97 -7.15
CA GLN A 96 17.31 -0.28 -5.89
C GLN A 96 16.09 0.64 -6.05
N THR A 97 15.36 0.85 -4.96
CA THR A 97 14.25 1.82 -4.98
C THR A 97 14.84 3.23 -4.99
N SER A 98 14.40 4.08 -5.92
CA SER A 98 15.04 5.39 -6.12
C SER A 98 14.82 6.31 -4.92
N GLN A 99 15.70 7.30 -4.75
CA GLN A 99 15.51 8.31 -3.70
C GLN A 99 14.20 9.10 -3.90
N HIS A 100 13.78 9.28 -5.16
CA HIS A 100 12.53 9.93 -5.51
C HIS A 100 11.32 9.17 -4.96
N ASP A 101 11.22 7.86 -5.24
CA ASP A 101 10.11 7.02 -4.77
C ASP A 101 10.09 6.95 -3.23
N LYS A 102 11.28 6.86 -2.61
CA LYS A 102 11.41 6.88 -1.15
C LYS A 102 10.89 8.21 -0.56
N ASN A 103 11.22 9.34 -1.17
CA ASN A 103 10.79 10.64 -0.69
C ASN A 103 9.26 10.84 -0.81
N ILE A 104 8.65 10.33 -1.89
CA ILE A 104 7.19 10.32 -2.06
C ILE A 104 6.55 9.51 -0.94
N ALA A 105 6.98 8.26 -0.74
CA ALA A 105 6.43 7.38 0.28
C ALA A 105 6.61 7.96 1.70
N ARG A 106 7.76 8.56 2.00
CA ARG A 106 8.04 9.18 3.31
C ARG A 106 7.15 10.39 3.58
N THR A 107 7.00 11.27 2.61
CA THR A 107 6.08 12.42 2.70
C THR A 107 4.65 11.97 2.99
N ARG A 108 4.18 10.95 2.28
CA ARG A 108 2.83 10.40 2.42
C ARG A 108 2.65 9.67 3.76
N TYR A 109 3.63 8.91 4.22
CA TYR A 109 3.62 8.28 5.55
C TYR A 109 3.52 9.31 6.67
N ASN A 110 4.33 10.37 6.61
CA ASN A 110 4.30 11.44 7.61
C ASN A 110 2.93 12.15 7.64
N ARG A 111 2.29 12.34 6.48
CA ARG A 111 0.93 12.87 6.39
C ARG A 111 -0.08 11.97 7.10
N VAL A 112 -0.01 10.65 6.89
CA VAL A 112 -0.88 9.68 7.59
C VAL A 112 -0.67 9.78 9.10
N VAL A 113 0.58 9.75 9.58
CA VAL A 113 0.87 9.84 11.01
C VAL A 113 0.37 11.16 11.62
N GLN A 114 0.54 12.27 10.92
CA GLN A 114 0.07 13.58 11.40
C GLN A 114 -1.46 13.66 11.44
N GLN A 115 -2.14 13.17 10.40
CA GLN A 115 -3.61 13.14 10.36
C GLN A 115 -4.17 12.29 11.50
N ARG A 116 -3.59 11.11 11.74
CA ARG A 116 -3.99 10.24 12.87
C ARG A 116 -3.80 10.92 14.21
N ARG A 117 -2.70 11.67 14.40
CA ARG A 117 -2.46 12.43 15.65
C ARG A 117 -3.49 13.53 15.87
N ASN A 118 -4.02 14.15 14.81
CA ASN A 118 -4.98 15.24 14.90
C ASN A 118 -6.45 14.76 14.97
N SER A 119 -6.69 13.46 14.75
CA SER A 119 -8.03 12.84 14.80
C SER A 119 -8.23 11.94 16.02
N LEU A 120 -7.22 11.85 16.89
CA LEU A 120 -7.28 11.30 18.24
C LEU A 120 -7.50 12.45 19.23
#